data_AF-A0A501QFE1-F1
#
_entry.id   AF-A0A501QFE1-F1
#
_cell.length_a   1.000
_cell.length_b   1.000
_cell.length_c   1.000
_cell.angle_alpha   90.00
_cell.angle_beta   90.00
_cell.angle_gamma   90.00
#
_symmetry.space_group_name_H-M   'P 1'
#
loop_
_entity.id
_entity.type
_entity.pdbx_description
1 polymer ?
#
loop_
_entity_poly.entity_id
_entity_poly.type
_entity_poly.pdbx_seq_one_letter_code
_entity_poly.pdbx_strand_id
1 'polypeptide(L)'
;MIEIFNNKTNSKITIDDLDVDVQLLPRHYEDIPYVIIELNNIDWVRHSYACKDCKSFRESFGSGDVNWHISYLGKTYRLNMDSLGGDKYPSNQIVSKLSDYQSGTFLTLIFSDIPIETDEIQKLLNKEVDNENYEKACILRDIIKDSTST
;
A
#
# COMPACT_ATOMS: atom_id res chain seq x y z
N MET A 1 -0.01 15.78 3.75
CA MET A 1 -0.97 15.12 2.86
C MET A 1 -0.54 13.68 2.67
N ILE A 2 -1.49 12.74 2.65
CA ILE A 2 -1.24 11.32 2.34
C ILE A 2 -1.73 11.02 0.93
N GLU A 3 -0.92 10.37 0.12
CA GLU A 3 -1.27 9.97 -1.25
C GLU A 3 -1.10 8.47 -1.42
N ILE A 4 -2.13 7.75 -1.87
CA ILE A 4 -2.04 6.34 -2.28
C ILE A 4 -2.24 6.30 -3.79
N PHE A 5 -1.31 5.73 -4.54
CA PHE A 5 -1.33 5.84 -6.00
C PHE A 5 -0.75 4.61 -6.71
N ASN A 6 -1.17 4.46 -7.97
CA ASN A 6 -0.66 3.45 -8.88
C ASN A 6 -0.48 4.09 -10.26
N ASN A 7 0.77 4.28 -10.66
CA ASN A 7 1.12 4.94 -11.92
C ASN A 7 0.71 4.13 -13.16
N LYS A 8 0.67 2.80 -13.04
CA LYS A 8 0.33 1.89 -14.15
C LYS A 8 -1.15 1.99 -14.53
N THR A 9 -2.02 2.16 -13.53
CA THR A 9 -3.47 2.33 -13.74
C THR A 9 -3.91 3.80 -13.74
N ASN A 10 -2.97 4.73 -13.51
CA ASN A 10 -3.24 6.15 -13.28
C ASN A 10 -4.28 6.40 -12.18
N SER A 11 -4.23 5.59 -11.11
CA SER A 11 -5.13 5.71 -9.96
C SER A 11 -4.47 6.54 -8.87
N LYS A 12 -5.23 7.46 -8.27
CA LYS A 12 -4.72 8.31 -7.18
C LYS A 12 -5.79 8.61 -6.14
N ILE A 13 -5.47 8.33 -4.88
CA ILE A 13 -6.29 8.63 -3.71
C ILE A 13 -5.51 9.67 -2.90
N THR A 14 -6.15 10.80 -2.61
CA THR A 14 -5.56 11.87 -1.80
C THR A 14 -6.35 11.98 -0.51
N ILE A 15 -5.66 11.94 0.61
CA ILE A 15 -6.23 12.06 1.96
C ILE A 15 -5.53 13.27 2.61
N ASP A 16 -6.32 14.26 3.01
CA ASP A 16 -5.80 15.43 3.71
C ASP A 16 -5.52 15.04 5.17
N ASP A 17 -4.25 15.09 5.56
CA ASP A 17 -3.78 14.76 6.92
C ASP A 17 -3.83 15.97 7.87
N LEU A 18 -4.25 17.14 7.37
CA LEU A 18 -4.56 18.31 8.18
C LEU A 18 -6.03 18.33 8.62
N ASP A 19 -6.85 17.43 8.08
CA ASP A 19 -8.23 17.25 8.51
C ASP A 19 -8.26 16.61 9.90
N VAL A 20 -9.08 17.17 10.80
CA VAL A 20 -9.27 16.64 12.16
C VAL A 20 -9.84 15.22 12.15
N ASP A 21 -10.47 14.84 11.04
CA ASP A 21 -11.03 13.52 10.84
C ASP A 21 -9.99 12.48 10.35
N VAL A 22 -8.71 12.85 10.20
CA VAL A 22 -7.67 11.91 9.74
C VAL A 22 -6.55 11.77 10.76
N GLN A 23 -6.18 10.53 11.11
CA GLN A 23 -4.98 10.24 11.89
C GLN A 23 -4.07 9.28 11.15
N LEU A 24 -2.76 9.56 11.17
CA LEU A 24 -1.73 8.74 10.56
C LEU A 24 -0.78 8.19 11.63
N LEU A 25 -0.68 6.87 11.71
CA LEU A 25 0.15 6.17 12.69
C LEU A 25 1.20 5.32 11.95
N PRO A 26 2.37 5.89 11.61
CA PRO A 26 3.45 5.16 10.95
C PRO A 26 4.12 4.18 11.91
N ARG A 27 4.40 2.96 11.43
CA ARG A 27 5.00 1.86 12.19
C ARG A 27 6.24 1.31 11.46
N HIS A 28 7.18 2.22 11.17
CA HIS A 28 8.36 1.93 10.35
C HIS A 28 9.40 1.01 11.00
N TYR A 29 9.39 0.90 12.34
CA TYR A 29 10.42 0.20 13.11
C TYR A 29 10.00 -1.21 13.53
N GLU A 30 8.81 -1.65 13.13
CA GLU A 30 8.30 -3.00 13.40
C GLU A 30 9.00 -4.01 12.48
N ASP A 31 9.04 -5.29 12.88
CA ASP A 31 9.64 -6.36 12.08
C ASP A 31 9.03 -6.45 10.67
N ILE A 32 7.72 -6.20 10.59
CA ILE A 32 6.99 -5.99 9.34
C ILE A 32 6.52 -4.54 9.36
N PRO A 33 7.14 -3.62 8.61
CA PRO A 33 6.74 -2.22 8.58
C PRO A 33 5.34 -2.01 7.98
N TYR A 34 4.55 -1.15 8.61
CA TYR A 34 3.20 -0.80 8.15
C TYR A 34 2.81 0.63 8.53
N VAL A 35 1.63 1.05 8.10
CA VAL A 35 0.97 2.28 8.54
C VAL A 35 -0.48 2.00 8.86
N ILE A 36 -1.02 2.70 9.87
CA ILE A 36 -2.45 2.78 10.11
C ILE A 36 -2.92 4.18 9.72
N ILE A 37 -3.95 4.25 8.88
CA ILE A 37 -4.67 5.49 8.57
C ILE A 37 -6.07 5.36 9.17
N GLU A 38 -6.40 6.25 10.08
CA GLU A 38 -7.73 6.35 10.67
C GLU A 38 -8.49 7.47 9.98
N LEU A 39 -9.65 7.14 9.41
CA LEU A 39 -10.56 8.07 8.76
C LEU A 39 -11.83 8.17 9.60
N ASN A 40 -11.86 9.10 10.55
CA ASN A 40 -12.99 9.35 11.42
C ASN A 40 -14.21 9.82 10.60
N ASN A 41 -15.38 9.31 10.95
CA ASN A 41 -16.66 9.65 10.30
C ASN A 41 -16.75 9.35 8.80
N ILE A 42 -15.74 8.67 8.23
CA ILE A 42 -15.71 8.29 6.82
C ILE A 42 -15.89 6.78 6.73
N ASP A 43 -16.96 6.35 6.06
CA ASP A 43 -17.10 4.96 5.63
C ASP A 43 -16.42 4.77 4.27
N TRP A 44 -15.12 4.49 4.31
CA TRP A 44 -14.29 4.38 3.12
C TRP A 44 -14.71 3.20 2.25
N VAL A 45 -15.15 2.08 2.85
CA VAL A 45 -15.62 0.89 2.11
C VAL A 45 -16.84 1.25 1.27
N ARG A 46 -17.78 2.02 1.83
CA ARG A 46 -18.93 2.51 1.07
C ARG A 46 -18.49 3.50 -0.01
N HIS A 47 -17.61 4.43 0.32
CA HIS A 47 -17.06 5.41 -0.62
C HIS A 47 -16.37 4.74 -1.82
N SER A 48 -15.65 3.63 -1.59
CA SER A 48 -14.92 2.91 -2.64
C SER A 48 -15.84 2.23 -3.66
N TYR A 49 -17.15 2.16 -3.46
CA TYR A 49 -18.08 1.71 -4.51
C TYR A 49 -18.41 2.82 -5.51
N ALA A 50 -18.27 4.09 -5.12
CA ALA A 50 -18.57 5.26 -5.95
C ALA A 50 -17.31 5.89 -6.55
N CYS A 51 -16.19 5.86 -5.82
CA CYS A 51 -14.92 6.41 -6.29
C CYS A 51 -14.10 5.36 -7.05
N LYS A 52 -13.76 5.65 -8.31
CA LYS A 52 -13.01 4.74 -9.19
C LYS A 52 -11.63 4.38 -8.62
N ASP A 53 -10.89 5.36 -8.11
CA ASP A 53 -9.52 5.16 -7.61
C ASP A 53 -9.53 4.33 -6.32
N CYS A 54 -10.43 4.66 -5.39
CA CYS A 54 -10.64 3.86 -4.17
C CYS A 54 -11.13 2.44 -4.48
N LYS A 55 -11.99 2.29 -5.49
CA LYS A 55 -12.43 0.97 -5.97
C LYS A 55 -11.24 0.16 -6.49
N SER A 56 -10.44 0.76 -7.37
CA SER A 56 -9.27 0.10 -7.96
C SER A 56 -8.29 -0.34 -6.88
N PHE A 57 -8.03 0.52 -5.89
CA PHE A 57 -7.16 0.18 -4.77
C PHE A 57 -7.67 -1.02 -3.98
N ARG A 58 -8.96 -1.01 -3.62
CA ARG A 58 -9.58 -2.12 -2.88
C ARG A 58 -9.53 -3.43 -3.66
N GLU A 59 -9.77 -3.37 -4.97
CA GLU A 59 -9.82 -4.55 -5.85
C GLU A 59 -8.42 -5.09 -6.19
N SER A 60 -7.35 -4.32 -5.96
CA SER A 60 -5.97 -4.78 -6.17
C SER A 60 -5.45 -5.69 -5.05
N PHE A 61 -6.06 -5.73 -3.87
CA PHE A 61 -5.62 -6.67 -2.82
C PHE A 61 -5.88 -8.12 -3.24
N GLY A 62 -4.87 -8.98 -3.05
CA GLY A 62 -4.88 -10.39 -3.48
C GLY A 62 -4.55 -10.61 -4.96
N SER A 63 -4.27 -9.54 -5.73
CA SER A 63 -3.89 -9.65 -7.15
C SER A 63 -2.37 -9.80 -7.39
N GLY A 64 -1.55 -9.58 -6.36
CA GLY A 64 -0.09 -9.51 -6.49
C GLY A 64 0.43 -8.23 -7.16
N ASP A 65 -0.40 -7.18 -7.26
CA ASP A 65 -0.01 -5.91 -7.86
C ASP A 65 1.04 -5.17 -7.02
N VAL A 66 2.24 -5.01 -7.57
CA VAL A 66 3.39 -4.34 -6.94
C VAL A 66 3.47 -2.84 -7.25
N ASN A 67 2.51 -2.28 -7.99
CA ASN A 67 2.56 -0.90 -8.48
C ASN A 67 1.86 0.12 -7.56
N TRP A 68 1.27 -0.35 -6.47
CA TRP A 68 0.67 0.53 -5.47
C TRP A 68 1.71 1.07 -4.50
N HIS A 69 1.66 2.38 -4.29
CA HIS A 69 2.56 3.12 -3.43
C HIS A 69 1.75 4.02 -2.51
N ILE A 70 2.32 4.36 -1.37
CA ILE A 70 1.83 5.38 -0.46
C ILE A 70 2.92 6.42 -0.22
N SER A 71 2.58 7.70 -0.26
CA SER A 71 3.44 8.82 0.10
C SER A 71 2.86 9.62 1.27
N TYR A 72 3.67 9.89 2.27
CA TYR A 72 3.37 10.79 3.39
C TYR A 72 4.67 11.25 4.06
N LEU A 73 4.63 12.40 4.73
CA LEU A 73 5.80 12.97 5.43
C LEU A 73 7.08 13.04 4.56
N GLY A 74 6.92 13.30 3.25
CA GLY A 74 8.02 13.38 2.28
C GLY A 74 8.70 12.05 1.95
N LYS A 75 8.12 10.92 2.34
CA LYS A 75 8.61 9.57 2.02
C LYS A 75 7.57 8.80 1.25
N THR A 76 8.04 7.95 0.35
CA THR A 76 7.19 7.03 -0.42
C THR A 76 7.54 5.60 -0.04
N TYR A 77 6.54 4.75 0.03
CA TYR A 77 6.65 3.32 0.32
C TYR A 77 5.86 2.53 -0.70
N ARG A 78 6.38 1.38 -1.14
CA ARG A 78 5.60 0.42 -1.92
C ARG A 78 4.70 -0.36 -0.97
N LEU A 79 3.44 -0.55 -1.36
CA LEU A 79 2.48 -1.32 -0.57
C LEU A 79 2.57 -2.80 -0.93
N ASN A 80 2.45 -3.65 0.08
CA ASN A 80 2.17 -5.05 -0.12
C ASN A 80 0.66 -5.17 -0.44
N MET A 81 0.34 -5.67 -1.64
CA MET A 81 -1.05 -5.86 -2.09
C MET A 81 -1.47 -7.34 -2.05
N ASP A 82 -0.92 -8.12 -1.13
CA ASP A 82 -1.42 -9.44 -0.77
C ASP A 82 -2.87 -9.31 -0.24
N SER A 83 -3.48 -10.43 0.13
CA SER A 83 -4.87 -10.45 0.59
C SER A 83 -5.14 -9.51 1.77
N LEU A 84 -6.38 -8.98 1.83
CA LEU A 84 -6.90 -8.35 3.04
C LEU A 84 -7.21 -9.42 4.11
N GLY A 85 -6.91 -9.10 5.36
CA GLY A 85 -7.01 -10.02 6.50
C GLY A 85 -5.79 -10.94 6.62
N GLY A 86 -5.82 -11.81 7.63
CA GLY A 86 -4.78 -12.81 7.85
C GLY A 86 -4.64 -13.19 9.32
N ASP A 87 -4.03 -14.36 9.57
CA ASP A 87 -3.85 -14.91 10.91
C ASP A 87 -2.65 -14.28 11.65
N LYS A 88 -1.82 -13.51 10.95
CA LYS A 88 -0.62 -12.85 11.49
C LYS A 88 -0.86 -11.34 11.64
N TYR A 89 -0.19 -10.76 12.64
CA TYR A 89 -0.14 -9.32 12.85
C TYR A 89 1.26 -8.78 12.53
N PRO A 90 1.37 -7.64 11.82
CA PRO A 90 0.29 -6.95 11.12
C PRO A 90 -0.24 -7.76 9.92
N SER A 91 -1.49 -7.50 9.52
CA SER A 91 -2.05 -7.92 8.21
C SER A 91 -2.68 -6.70 7.54
N ASN A 92 -2.72 -6.69 6.21
CA ASN A 92 -3.46 -5.66 5.47
C ASN A 92 -4.92 -5.71 5.89
N GLN A 93 -5.50 -4.59 6.33
CA GLN A 93 -6.88 -4.57 6.83
C GLN A 93 -7.58 -3.26 6.47
N ILE A 94 -8.87 -3.37 6.14
CA ILE A 94 -9.78 -2.24 5.94
C ILE A 94 -11.00 -2.52 6.81
N VAL A 95 -11.12 -1.81 7.93
CA VAL A 95 -12.18 -2.05 8.92
C VAL A 95 -13.00 -0.78 9.09
N SER A 96 -14.24 -0.78 8.60
CA SER A 96 -15.22 0.25 8.95
C SER A 96 -15.90 -0.12 10.28
N LYS A 97 -15.87 0.81 11.24
CA LYS A 97 -16.62 0.71 12.50
C LYS A 97 -17.77 1.72 12.48
N LEU A 98 -18.94 1.24 12.84
CA LEU A 98 -20.14 2.05 13.06
C LEU A 98 -20.54 1.86 14.53
N SER A 99 -20.10 2.78 15.39
CA SER A 99 -20.52 2.82 16.78
C SER A 99 -20.67 4.26 17.24
N ASP A 100 -21.52 4.50 18.24
CA ASP A 100 -21.78 5.85 18.79
C ASP A 100 -20.53 6.52 19.36
N TYR A 101 -19.49 5.74 19.69
CA TYR A 101 -18.24 6.20 20.28
C TYR A 101 -17.05 6.23 19.30
N GLN A 102 -17.14 5.51 18.19
CA GLN A 102 -16.09 5.40 17.19
C GLN A 102 -16.71 5.05 15.83
N SER A 103 -16.90 6.06 15.00
CA SER A 103 -17.34 5.96 13.60
C SER A 103 -16.17 6.26 12.67
N GLY A 104 -15.94 5.40 11.67
CA GLY A 104 -14.90 5.64 10.68
C GLY A 104 -14.31 4.37 10.08
N THR A 105 -13.27 4.51 9.26
CA THR A 105 -12.52 3.40 8.67
C THR A 105 -11.06 3.42 9.13
N PHE A 106 -10.54 2.25 9.50
CA PHE A 106 -9.13 2.00 9.77
C PHE A 106 -8.53 1.25 8.58
N LEU A 107 -7.47 1.81 8.01
CA LEU A 107 -6.67 1.21 6.94
C LEU A 107 -5.32 0.81 7.53
N THR A 108 -5.09 -0.48 7.74
CA THR A 108 -3.77 -1.03 8.08
C THR A 108 -3.12 -1.49 6.78
N LEU A 109 -2.03 -0.84 6.37
CA LEU A 109 -1.36 -1.08 5.10
C LEU A 109 0.10 -1.47 5.33
N ILE A 110 0.48 -2.67 4.90
CA ILE A 110 1.83 -3.22 5.03
C ILE A 110 2.70 -2.69 3.90
N PHE A 111 3.96 -2.36 4.21
CA PHE A 111 4.93 -2.03 3.18
C PHE A 111 5.53 -3.31 2.58
N SER A 112 5.74 -3.28 1.27
CA SER A 112 6.46 -4.32 0.56
C SER A 112 7.93 -4.34 0.99
N ASP A 113 8.52 -5.53 1.01
CA ASP A 113 9.96 -5.73 1.15
C ASP A 113 10.74 -5.33 -0.12
N ILE A 114 10.03 -5.07 -1.23
CA ILE A 114 10.64 -4.61 -2.46
C ILE A 114 10.89 -3.10 -2.36
N PRO A 115 12.15 -2.64 -2.45
CA PRO A 115 12.49 -1.23 -2.35
C PRO A 115 11.97 -0.42 -3.53
N ILE A 116 11.91 0.91 -3.37
CA ILE A 116 11.50 1.84 -4.44
C ILE A 116 12.67 2.13 -5.39
N GLU A 117 13.88 2.26 -4.84
CA GLU A 117 15.05 2.69 -5.59
C GLU A 117 15.54 1.60 -6.56
N THR A 118 15.66 1.95 -7.85
CA THR A 118 16.00 1.00 -8.92
C THR A 118 17.31 0.25 -8.65
N ASP A 119 18.33 0.92 -8.09
CA ASP A 119 19.61 0.30 -7.75
C ASP A 119 19.47 -0.77 -6.66
N GLU A 120 18.58 -0.56 -5.69
CA GLU A 120 18.30 -1.54 -4.65
C GLU A 120 17.47 -2.71 -5.18
N ILE A 121 16.50 -2.44 -6.07
CA ILE A 121 15.75 -3.48 -6.78
C ILE A 121 16.70 -4.36 -7.60
N GLN A 122 17.69 -3.76 -8.28
CA GLN A 122 18.68 -4.51 -9.06
C GLN A 122 19.57 -5.40 -8.17
N LYS A 123 19.99 -4.91 -7.00
CA LYS A 123 20.72 -5.72 -6.01
C LYS A 123 19.86 -6.89 -5.51
N LEU A 124 18.59 -6.63 -5.21
CA LEU A 124 17.65 -7.66 -4.78
C LEU A 124 17.43 -8.69 -5.89
N LEU A 125 17.28 -8.26 -7.15
CA LEU A 125 17.17 -9.14 -8.31
C LEU A 125 18.35 -10.10 -8.40
N ASN A 126 19.59 -9.60 -8.34
CA ASN A 126 20.77 -10.45 -8.41
C ASN A 126 20.80 -11.48 -7.27
N LYS A 127 20.45 -11.06 -6.05
CA LYS A 127 20.36 -11.94 -4.88
C LYS A 127 19.29 -13.04 -5.06
N GLU A 128 18.11 -12.70 -5.56
CA GLU A 128 17.05 -13.68 -5.79
C GLU A 128 17.41 -14.65 -6.92
N VAL A 129 18.15 -14.21 -7.95
CA VAL A 129 18.70 -15.09 -8.99
C VAL A 129 19.74 -16.06 -8.42
N ASP A 130 20.67 -15.57 -7.59
CA ASP A 130 21.68 -16.41 -6.93
C ASP A 130 21.04 -17.45 -6.00
N ASN A 131 19.89 -17.14 -5.41
CA ASN A 131 19.10 -18.04 -4.57
C ASN A 131 18.12 -18.92 -5.38
N GLU A 132 18.15 -18.86 -6.71
CA GLU A 132 17.26 -19.60 -7.62
C GLU A 132 15.75 -19.29 -7.43
N ASN A 133 15.41 -18.13 -6.85
CA ASN A 133 14.03 -17.67 -6.68
C ASN A 133 13.53 -16.93 -7.94
N TYR A 134 13.33 -17.70 -9.01
CA TYR A 134 13.05 -17.15 -10.34
C TYR A 134 11.71 -16.40 -10.45
N GLU A 135 10.71 -16.76 -9.64
CA GLU A 135 9.41 -16.09 -9.63
C GLU A 135 9.56 -14.64 -9.16
N LYS A 136 10.18 -14.45 -7.99
CA LYS A 136 10.47 -13.11 -7.45
C LYS A 136 11.42 -12.34 -8.36
N ALA A 137 12.43 -13.01 -8.92
CA ALA A 137 13.35 -12.39 -9.88
C ALA A 137 12.61 -11.84 -11.13
N CYS A 138 11.61 -12.56 -11.65
CA CYS A 138 10.81 -12.07 -12.79
C CYS A 138 10.03 -10.81 -12.43
N ILE A 139 9.39 -10.77 -11.25
CA ILE A 139 8.66 -9.59 -10.76
C ILE A 139 9.61 -8.38 -10.68
N LEU A 140 10.78 -8.54 -10.06
CA LEU A 140 11.77 -7.47 -9.88
C LEU A 140 12.28 -6.94 -11.22
N ARG A 141 12.56 -7.84 -12.17
CA ARG A 141 12.99 -7.48 -13.53
C ARG A 141 11.92 -6.63 -14.25
N ASP A 142 10.66 -7.02 -14.11
CA ASP A 142 9.57 -6.33 -14.81
C ASP A 142 9.32 -4.93 -14.21
N ILE A 143 9.50 -4.76 -12.89
CA ILE A 143 9.50 -3.43 -12.24
C ILE A 143 10.62 -2.53 -12.81
N ILE A 144 11.83 -3.06 -13.01
CA ILE A 144 12.97 -2.30 -13.56
C ILE A 144 12.71 -1.87 -15.01
N LYS A 145 12.07 -2.72 -15.82
CA LYS A 145 11.70 -2.39 -17.21
C LYS A 145 10.64 -1.30 -17.27
N ASP A 146 9.62 -1.40 -16.41
CA ASP A 146 8.53 -0.42 -16.38
C ASP A 146 9.05 0.97 -15.93
N SER A 147 10.02 1.01 -15.00
CA SER A 147 10.62 2.27 -14.52
C SER A 147 11.59 2.95 -15.50
N THR A 148 12.17 2.21 -16.45
CA THR A 148 13.07 2.78 -17.49
C THR A 148 12.33 3.24 -18.75
N SER A 149 11.03 2.94 -18.86
CA SER A 149 10.19 3.26 -20.02
C SER A 149 9.37 4.55 -19.87
N THR A 150 9.63 5.32 -18.80
CA THR A 150 8.97 6.60 -18.46
C THR A 150 10.00 7.73 -18.54
#